data_AF-A0AAD8MYT2-F1
#
_entry.id   AF-A0AAD8MYT2-F1
#
_cell.length_a   1.000
_cell.length_b   1.000
_cell.length_c   1.000
_cell.angle_alpha   90.00
_cell.angle_beta   90.00
_cell.angle_gamma   90.00
#
_symmetry.space_group_name_H-M   'P 1'
#
loop_
_entity.id
_entity.type
_entity.pdbx_description
1 polymer ?
#
loop_
_entity_poly.entity_id
_entity_poly.type
_entity_poly.pdbx_seq_one_letter_code
_entity_poly.pdbx_strand_id
1 'polypeptide(L)'
;MGARKTVGYGLNISILEDPWFPYKTSAYVVSNHQALAGQTVCSLFKETDRIWDDGILRDLFFKKDIKLIRSIQLSSSADEDFWLWNKDVATRSFWELQQKEVPVAVGCPFCVSATESAWHLFLDCLFAKSYC
;
A
#
# COMPACT_ATOMS: atom_id res chain seq x y z
N MET A 1 -0.03 13.41 -9.08
CA MET A 1 0.98 12.63 -8.34
C MET A 1 0.60 12.71 -6.88
N GLY A 2 0.55 11.62 -6.11
CA GLY A 2 0.09 11.69 -4.72
C GLY A 2 0.72 10.63 -3.83
N ALA A 3 1.06 11.01 -2.60
CA ALA A 3 1.45 10.11 -1.52
C ALA A 3 0.22 9.86 -0.64
N ARG A 4 0.08 8.65 -0.10
CA ARG A 4 -0.97 8.27 0.86
C ARG A 4 -0.32 7.75 2.14
N LYS A 5 -0.85 8.08 3.31
CA LYS A 5 -0.40 7.47 4.56
C LYS A 5 -1.07 6.09 4.73
N THR A 6 -0.30 5.07 5.04
CA THR A 6 -0.82 3.77 5.43
C THR A 6 -1.03 3.79 6.93
N VAL A 7 -2.20 3.33 7.37
CA VAL A 7 -2.57 3.38 8.78
C VAL A 7 -1.88 2.26 9.55
N GLY A 8 -0.95 2.68 10.41
CA GLY A 8 -0.25 1.88 11.39
C GLY A 8 -1.10 1.74 12.67
N TYR A 9 -0.61 2.32 13.77
CA TYR A 9 -1.41 2.61 14.97
C TYR A 9 -2.33 3.81 14.78
N GLY A 10 -2.13 4.62 13.73
CA GLY A 10 -2.99 5.76 13.44
C GLY A 10 -2.91 6.87 14.49
N LEU A 11 -1.87 6.88 15.33
CA LEU A 11 -1.66 7.88 16.39
C LEU A 11 -1.20 9.22 15.80
N ASN A 12 -0.50 9.19 14.66
CA ASN A 12 0.04 10.38 14.00
C ASN A 12 -0.71 10.71 12.69
N ILE A 13 -1.91 10.18 12.53
CA ILE A 13 -2.75 10.40 11.36
C ILE A 13 -4.04 11.06 11.80
N SER A 14 -4.25 12.30 11.41
CA SER A 14 -5.51 13.01 11.61
C SER A 14 -6.58 12.48 10.66
N ILE A 15 -7.79 12.21 11.17
CA ILE A 15 -8.87 11.63 10.36
C ILE A 15 -9.23 12.53 9.16
N LEU A 16 -9.26 13.85 9.36
CA LEU A 16 -9.71 14.82 8.35
C LEU A 16 -8.56 15.53 7.62
N GLU A 17 -7.41 15.70 8.28
CA GLU A 17 -6.31 16.53 7.77
C GLU A 17 -5.25 15.74 7.02
N ASP A 18 -5.18 14.42 7.21
CA ASP A 18 -4.18 13.58 6.57
C ASP A 18 -4.72 12.77 5.39
N PRO A 19 -3.90 12.54 4.34
CA PRO A 19 -4.30 11.77 3.17
C PRO A 19 -4.15 10.26 3.39
N TRP A 20 -5.01 9.66 4.23
CA TRP A 20 -5.00 8.21 4.54
C TRP A 20 -6.15 7.41 3.90
N PHE A 21 -7.14 8.09 3.31
CA PHE A 21 -8.34 7.45 2.78
C PHE A 21 -8.11 6.85 1.39
N PRO A 22 -8.48 5.57 1.14
CA PRO A 22 -8.19 4.87 -0.11
C PRO A 22 -9.23 5.17 -1.20
N TYR A 23 -9.48 6.45 -1.50
CA TYR A 23 -10.39 6.85 -2.57
C TYR A 23 -9.66 7.39 -3.80
N LYS A 24 -10.17 7.03 -4.98
CA LYS A 24 -9.45 7.24 -6.25
C LYS A 24 -9.22 8.71 -6.61
N THR A 25 -10.08 9.60 -6.14
CA THR A 25 -10.06 11.03 -6.50
C THR A 25 -9.73 11.96 -5.33
N SER A 26 -9.82 11.49 -4.08
CA SER A 26 -9.50 12.27 -2.88
C SER A 26 -8.90 11.34 -1.84
N ALA A 27 -7.75 11.70 -1.25
CA ALA A 27 -7.16 10.92 -0.17
C ALA A 27 -7.68 11.33 1.22
N TYR A 28 -8.63 12.27 1.28
CA TYR A 28 -9.18 12.81 2.52
C TYR A 28 -10.60 12.29 2.76
N VAL A 29 -10.92 12.05 4.03
CA VAL A 29 -12.29 11.74 4.44
C VAL A 29 -13.08 13.04 4.50
N VAL A 30 -14.18 13.09 3.75
CA VAL A 30 -15.12 14.21 3.80
C VAL A 30 -16.24 13.82 4.76
N SER A 31 -16.23 14.38 5.95
CA SER A 31 -17.30 14.19 6.93
C SER A 31 -17.70 15.54 7.53
N ASN A 32 -19.00 15.74 7.72
CA ASN A 32 -19.54 16.94 8.36
C ASN A 32 -19.65 16.78 9.89
N HIS A 33 -19.17 15.67 10.45
CA HIS A 33 -19.27 15.39 11.87
C HIS A 33 -18.15 16.08 12.64
N GLN A 34 -18.55 17.05 13.46
CA GLN A 34 -17.65 17.85 14.31
C GLN A 34 -16.86 17.01 15.32
N ALA A 35 -17.40 15.83 15.68
CA ALA A 35 -16.74 14.86 16.54
C ALA A 35 -15.45 14.25 15.94
N LEU A 36 -15.22 14.41 14.64
CA LEU A 36 -14.01 13.95 13.96
C LEU A 36 -12.91 15.02 13.90
N ALA A 37 -13.24 16.27 14.23
CA ALA A 37 -12.27 17.36 14.21
C ALA A 37 -11.25 17.19 15.35
N GLY A 38 -9.97 17.15 15.00
CA GLY A 38 -8.87 16.94 15.96
C GLY A 38 -8.69 15.49 16.43
N GLN A 39 -9.46 14.54 15.86
CA GLN A 39 -9.31 13.12 16.18
C GLN A 39 -8.34 12.42 15.22
N THR A 40 -7.63 11.44 15.77
CA THR A 40 -6.68 10.61 15.04
C THR A 40 -7.30 9.28 14.65
N VAL A 41 -6.72 8.62 13.65
CA VAL A 41 -7.25 7.35 13.13
C VAL A 41 -7.26 6.25 14.20
N CYS A 42 -6.39 6.32 15.21
CA CYS A 42 -6.39 5.38 16.33
C CYS A 42 -7.72 5.36 17.09
N SER A 43 -8.45 6.48 17.15
CA SER A 43 -9.77 6.55 17.81
C SER A 43 -10.85 5.74 17.10
N LEU A 44 -10.57 5.27 15.87
CA LEU A 44 -11.45 4.38 15.12
C LEU A 44 -11.16 2.90 15.37
N PHE A 45 -10.13 2.58 16.16
CA PHE A 45 -9.77 1.21 16.54
C PHE A 45 -10.42 0.81 17.87
N LYS A 46 -10.58 -0.50 18.06
CA LYS A 46 -10.92 -1.05 19.36
C LYS A 46 -9.72 -0.98 20.30
N GLU A 47 -9.97 -0.75 21.60
CA GLU A 47 -8.90 -0.59 22.61
C GLU A 47 -7.98 -1.82 22.75
N THR A 48 -8.51 -3.02 22.51
CA THR A 48 -7.77 -4.29 22.75
C THR A 48 -7.20 -4.92 21.49
N ASP A 49 -7.82 -4.66 20.34
CA ASP A 49 -7.49 -5.32 19.08
C ASP A 49 -7.30 -4.27 17.98
N ARG A 50 -6.28 -4.46 17.14
CA ARG A 50 -6.01 -3.62 15.97
C ARG A 50 -7.00 -3.89 14.84
N ILE A 51 -8.27 -3.70 15.16
CA ILE A 51 -9.44 -3.92 14.32
C ILE A 51 -10.27 -2.65 14.41
N TRP A 52 -10.80 -2.25 13.25
CA TRP A 52 -11.73 -1.14 13.16
C TRP A 52 -12.97 -1.37 14.06
N ASP A 53 -13.37 -0.34 14.80
CA ASP A 53 -14.59 -0.36 15.58
C ASP A 53 -15.80 -0.08 14.68
N ASP A 54 -16.50 -1.14 14.27
CA ASP A 54 -17.71 -1.03 13.45
C ASP A 54 -18.84 -0.19 14.12
N GLY A 55 -18.86 -0.07 15.45
CA GLY A 55 -19.81 0.80 16.16
C GLY A 55 -19.52 2.26 15.83
N ILE A 56 -18.30 2.71 16.15
CA ILE A 56 -17.82 4.06 15.88
C ILE A 56 -17.89 4.39 14.39
N LEU A 57 -17.50 3.46 13.52
CA LEU A 57 -17.52 3.67 12.08
C LEU A 57 -18.94 3.89 11.53
N ARG A 58 -19.94 3.16 12.05
CA ARG A 58 -21.35 3.32 11.62
C ARG A 58 -21.97 4.63 12.08
N ASP A 59 -21.49 5.18 13.18
CA ASP A 59 -21.98 6.42 13.76
C ASP A 59 -21.35 7.66 13.11
N LEU A 60 -20.08 7.54 12.68
CA LEU A 60 -19.29 8.68 12.19
C LEU A 60 -19.15 8.77 10.66
N PHE A 61 -19.34 7.66 9.93
CA PHE A 61 -19.11 7.60 8.48
C PHE A 61 -20.28 7.00 7.71
N PHE A 62 -20.38 7.34 6.43
CA PHE A 62 -21.37 6.74 5.54
C PHE A 62 -21.00 5.29 5.18
N LYS A 63 -22.01 4.46 4.92
CA LYS A 63 -21.83 3.04 4.52
C LYS A 63 -20.84 2.82 3.38
N LYS A 64 -20.68 3.78 2.46
CA LYS A 64 -19.70 3.71 1.37
C LYS A 64 -18.27 3.86 1.88
N ASP A 65 -18.05 4.80 2.79
CA ASP A 65 -16.75 5.11 3.35
C ASP A 65 -16.30 4.03 4.33
N ILE A 66 -17.23 3.48 5.12
CA ILE A 66 -16.97 2.33 5.99
C ILE A 66 -16.39 1.16 5.20
N LYS A 67 -16.93 0.85 4.01
CA LYS A 67 -16.41 -0.22 3.15
C LYS A 67 -14.98 0.05 2.69
N LEU A 68 -14.64 1.31 2.43
CA LEU A 68 -13.30 1.73 2.01
C LEU A 68 -12.32 1.66 3.18
N ILE A 69 -12.68 2.19 4.34
CA ILE A 69 -11.87 2.11 5.57
C ILE A 69 -11.62 0.65 5.93
N ARG A 70 -12.65 -0.19 5.88
CA ARG A 70 -12.55 -1.63 6.14
C ARG A 70 -11.70 -2.39 5.11
N SER A 71 -11.59 -1.87 3.89
CA SER A 71 -10.70 -2.45 2.87
C SER A 71 -9.21 -2.19 3.16
N ILE A 72 -8.90 -1.24 4.06
CA ILE A 72 -7.54 -1.01 4.52
C ILE A 72 -7.14 -2.19 5.41
N GLN A 73 -6.19 -2.98 4.91
CA GLN A 73 -5.56 -4.02 5.69
C GLN A 73 -4.62 -3.38 6.72
N LEU A 74 -4.97 -3.53 8.00
CA LEU A 74 -4.10 -3.24 9.13
C LEU A 74 -3.12 -4.42 9.24
N SER A 75 -1.83 -4.17 9.07
CA SER A 75 -0.83 -5.21 9.31
C SER A 75 -0.67 -5.40 10.81
N SER A 76 -0.65 -6.63 11.30
CA SER A 76 -0.38 -6.92 12.71
C SER A 76 1.07 -6.62 13.12
N SER A 77 2.00 -6.55 12.16
CA SER A 77 3.43 -6.31 12.38
C SER A 77 3.88 -4.87 12.12
N ALA A 78 2.98 -4.00 11.65
CA ALA A 78 3.31 -2.63 11.29
C ALA A 78 3.26 -1.73 12.53
N ASP A 79 4.36 -1.61 13.25
CA ASP A 79 4.40 -0.82 14.50
C ASP A 79 4.32 0.70 14.27
N GLU A 80 4.40 1.19 13.03
CA GLU A 80 4.41 2.63 12.75
C GLU A 80 3.56 3.03 11.53
N ASP A 81 3.20 4.32 11.46
CA ASP A 81 2.49 4.92 10.33
C ASP A 81 3.48 5.25 9.22
N PHE A 82 3.34 4.68 8.01
CA PHE A 82 4.28 4.90 6.90
C PHE A 82 3.63 5.46 5.63
N TRP A 83 4.39 6.29 4.91
CA TRP A 83 4.00 6.85 3.63
C TRP A 83 4.12 5.83 2.50
N LEU A 84 3.08 5.72 1.69
CA LEU A 84 3.07 4.95 0.45
C LEU A 84 2.94 5.89 -0.74
N TRP A 85 3.89 5.80 -1.67
CA TRP A 85 3.83 6.56 -2.92
C TRP A 85 2.91 5.83 -3.91
N ASN A 86 1.98 6.53 -4.60
CA ASN A 86 1.02 5.87 -5.50
C ASN A 86 1.64 5.13 -6.71
N LYS A 87 2.96 5.23 -6.95
CA LYS A 87 3.66 4.40 -7.95
C LYS A 87 4.01 3.00 -7.42
N ASP A 88 3.99 2.84 -6.11
CA ASP A 88 4.36 1.62 -5.38
C ASP A 88 3.14 0.73 -5.04
N VAL A 89 2.03 0.84 -5.80
CA VAL A 89 1.00 -0.23 -5.74
C VAL A 89 1.58 -1.56 -6.28
N ALA A 90 2.66 -1.49 -7.05
CA ALA A 90 3.45 -2.65 -7.47
C ALA A 90 4.36 -3.23 -6.36
N THR A 91 4.54 -2.57 -5.20
CA THR A 91 5.41 -3.14 -4.14
C THR A 91 4.67 -3.89 -3.05
N ARG A 92 3.33 -3.79 -2.95
CA ARG A 92 2.57 -4.82 -2.22
C ARG A 92 2.70 -6.17 -2.92
N SER A 93 2.66 -6.20 -4.26
CA SER A 93 3.06 -7.42 -4.98
C SER A 93 4.52 -7.80 -4.73
N PHE A 94 5.43 -6.90 -4.39
CA PHE A 94 6.83 -7.30 -4.20
C PHE A 94 7.04 -8.13 -2.92
N TRP A 95 6.44 -7.74 -1.80
CA TRP A 95 6.49 -8.54 -0.56
C TRP A 95 5.63 -9.81 -0.64
N GLU A 96 4.54 -9.78 -1.41
CA GLU A 96 3.62 -10.91 -1.62
C GLU A 96 4.10 -11.90 -2.70
N LEU A 97 4.95 -11.44 -3.64
CA LEU A 97 5.66 -12.28 -4.60
C LEU A 97 6.92 -12.91 -4.01
N GLN A 98 7.49 -12.35 -2.94
CA GLN A 98 8.63 -12.98 -2.26
C GLN A 98 8.24 -14.29 -1.54
N GLN A 99 6.94 -14.48 -1.26
CA GLN A 99 6.38 -15.76 -0.77
C GLN A 99 6.02 -16.75 -1.87
N LYS A 100 5.99 -16.33 -3.14
CA LYS A 100 5.78 -17.24 -4.26
C LYS A 100 7.13 -17.43 -4.91
N GLU A 101 7.72 -18.61 -4.74
CA GLU A 101 8.90 -19.04 -5.49
C GLU A 101 8.56 -19.10 -6.99
N VAL A 102 8.49 -17.93 -7.64
CA VAL A 102 8.45 -17.82 -9.08
C VAL A 102 9.83 -18.32 -9.52
N PRO A 103 9.91 -19.42 -10.31
CA PRO A 103 11.17 -19.81 -10.89
C PRO A 103 11.57 -18.69 -11.84
N VAL A 104 12.44 -17.81 -11.36
CA VAL A 104 13.14 -16.86 -12.22
C VAL A 104 13.92 -17.74 -13.17
N ALA A 105 13.49 -17.78 -14.43
CA ALA A 105 14.20 -18.52 -15.45
C ALA A 105 15.64 -18.01 -15.45
N VAL A 106 16.57 -18.86 -15.02
CA VAL A 106 17.98 -18.47 -14.84
C VAL A 106 18.65 -18.19 -16.19
N GLY A 107 17.93 -18.34 -17.31
CA GLY A 107 18.42 -18.16 -18.67
C GLY A 107 18.05 -16.80 -19.26
N CYS A 108 18.98 -16.24 -20.03
CA CYS A 108 18.81 -14.97 -20.73
C CYS A 108 17.55 -14.98 -21.63
N PRO A 109 16.67 -13.97 -21.52
CA PRO A 109 15.42 -13.91 -22.29
C PRO A 109 15.60 -13.70 -23.79
N PHE A 110 16.80 -13.32 -24.24
CA PHE A 110 17.08 -13.03 -25.65
C PHE A 110 17.74 -14.18 -26.40
N CYS A 111 18.69 -14.88 -25.77
CA CYS A 111 19.43 -15.97 -26.41
C CYS A 111 19.12 -17.36 -25.85
N VAL A 112 18.55 -17.44 -24.63
CA VAL A 112 18.20 -18.68 -23.91
C VAL A 112 19.39 -19.64 -23.68
N SER A 113 20.61 -19.26 -24.08
CA SER A 113 21.80 -20.12 -24.11
C SER A 113 22.77 -19.88 -22.96
N ALA A 114 22.58 -18.81 -22.19
CA ALA A 114 23.46 -18.40 -21.10
C ALA A 114 22.64 -17.90 -19.91
N THR A 115 23.25 -17.89 -18.72
CA THR A 115 22.57 -17.43 -17.52
C THR A 115 22.30 -15.92 -17.57
N GLU A 116 21.13 -15.50 -17.11
CA GLU A 116 20.77 -14.09 -17.05
C GLU A 116 21.68 -13.39 -16.03
N SER A 117 22.60 -12.57 -16.52
CA SER A 117 23.43 -11.69 -15.71
C SER A 117 23.48 -10.32 -16.39
N ALA A 118 23.65 -9.25 -15.59
CA ALA A 118 23.80 -7.90 -16.12
C ALA A 118 24.95 -7.83 -17.14
N TRP A 119 26.08 -8.50 -16.84
CA TRP A 119 27.20 -8.63 -17.77
C TRP A 119 26.80 -9.27 -19.10
N HIS A 120 26.07 -10.38 -19.06
CA HIS A 120 25.62 -11.02 -20.29
C HIS A 120 24.65 -10.13 -21.08
N LEU A 121 23.64 -9.52 -20.44
CA LEU A 121 22.67 -8.66 -21.13
C LEU A 121 23.30 -7.43 -21.79
N PHE A 122 24.24 -6.76 -21.10
CA PHE A 122 24.80 -5.50 -21.56
C PHE A 122 26.06 -5.64 -22.43
N LEU A 123 26.85 -6.71 -22.26
CA LEU A 123 28.18 -6.82 -22.86
C LEU A 123 28.39 -8.06 -23.71
N ASP A 124 27.79 -9.21 -23.39
CA ASP A 124 28.10 -10.47 -24.09
C ASP A 124 26.95 -11.03 -24.94
N CYS A 125 25.72 -10.53 -24.78
CA CYS A 125 24.57 -11.03 -25.53
C CYS A 125 24.60 -10.46 -26.96
N LEU A 126 25.10 -11.28 -27.90
CA LEU A 126 25.13 -10.96 -29.33
C LEU A 126 23.75 -10.61 -29.89
N PHE A 127 22.69 -11.21 -29.34
CA PHE A 127 21.30 -10.96 -29.74
C PHE A 127 20.76 -9.61 -29.23
N ALA A 128 21.20 -9.13 -28.06
CA ALA A 128 20.83 -7.80 -27.58
C ALA A 128 21.56 -6.69 -28.36
N LYS A 129 22.82 -6.94 -28.75
CA LYS A 129 23.63 -6.00 -29.54
C LYS A 129 23.10 -5.74 -30.95
N SER A 130 22.32 -6.66 -31.53
CA SER A 130 21.77 -6.46 -32.89
C SER A 130 20.61 -5.45 -32.95
N TYR A 131 20.09 -4.99 -31.81
CA TYR A 131 19.00 -4.00 -31.72
C TYR A 131 19.48 -2.59 -31.31
N CYS A 132 20.79 -2.36 -31.30
CA CYS A 132 21.41 -1.04 -31.08
C CYS A 132 21.98 -0.48 -32.38
#